data_AF-A0A4Q3VFE8-F1
#
_entry.id   AF-A0A4Q3VFE8-F1
#
_cell.length_a   1.000
_cell.length_b   1.000
_cell.length_c   1.000
_cell.angle_alpha   90.00
_cell.angle_beta   90.00
_cell.angle_gamma   90.00
#
_symmetry.space_group_name_H-M   'P 1'
#
loop_
_entity.id
_entity.type
_entity.pdbx_description
1 polymer ?
#
loop_
_entity_poly.entity_id
_entity_poly.type
_entity_poly.pdbx_seq_one_letter_code
_entity_poly.pdbx_strand_id
1 'polypeptide(L)'
;MAKPKHMECEEFYSRAKRVVDWFIPLNPYETPGSILKIEDINFGNRSSEFEPLFAYAISAKRYSLFNLDAESRPIIRKFSAHGLGHLMEPYPENDPAEGVPNPLTDVRKLGGKRWQYDFWYHVLIAALAGTPNKVRRDYHPALSLPALSRYGATSPAILRWMKHFNDGKTYSAQAKPFGFLVAPIARGTRLDQTEIILDNKPTRGRPAKSRTPKPIAPFERDPAIAASRAFDRESGEPIKLADLKSYAEALALYHVSSEDKFENAEPCDVGRTERRLLSTRSVRLIGKEANRVDETGSPDPVIPSCAEYKFANRGVAA
;
A
#
# COMPACT_ATOMS: atom_id res chain seq x y z
N MET A 1 3.25 -7.43 -20.07
CA MET A 1 2.17 -6.80 -20.87
C MET A 1 0.88 -7.55 -20.68
N ALA A 2 -0.26 -6.85 -20.74
CA ALA A 2 -1.58 -7.41 -20.47
C ALA A 2 -2.46 -7.42 -21.73
N LYS A 3 -3.08 -8.56 -22.04
CA LYS A 3 -3.87 -8.76 -23.25
C LYS A 3 -5.31 -8.28 -23.06
N PRO A 4 -5.86 -7.48 -23.99
CA PRO A 4 -7.29 -7.18 -24.01
C PRO A 4 -8.15 -8.45 -24.14
N LYS A 5 -9.35 -8.43 -23.55
CA LYS A 5 -10.27 -9.58 -23.57
C LYS A 5 -10.57 -10.08 -24.99
N HIS A 6 -10.78 -9.15 -25.93
CA HIS A 6 -11.24 -9.43 -27.31
C HIS A 6 -10.13 -9.40 -28.37
N MET A 7 -8.87 -9.61 -27.98
CA MET A 7 -7.72 -9.65 -28.91
C MET A 7 -7.07 -11.03 -28.89
N GLU A 8 -6.75 -11.57 -30.07
CA GLU A 8 -6.05 -12.85 -30.19
C GLU A 8 -4.60 -12.76 -29.68
N CYS A 9 -4.07 -13.86 -29.15
CA CYS A 9 -2.75 -13.89 -28.51
C CYS A 9 -1.62 -13.51 -29.47
N GLU A 10 -1.64 -14.07 -30.69
CA GLU A 10 -0.64 -13.78 -31.73
C GLU A 10 -0.69 -12.31 -32.18
N GLU A 11 -1.90 -11.78 -32.34
CA GLU A 11 -2.10 -10.38 -32.70
C GLU A 11 -1.56 -9.45 -31.59
N PHE A 12 -1.87 -9.76 -30.33
CA PHE A 12 -1.37 -9.01 -29.19
C PHE A 12 0.16 -9.03 -29.14
N TYR A 13 0.77 -10.21 -29.31
CA TYR A 13 2.22 -10.35 -29.34
C TYR A 13 2.85 -9.53 -30.47
N SER A 14 2.30 -9.61 -31.68
CA SER A 14 2.78 -8.85 -32.83
C SER A 14 2.68 -7.33 -32.61
N ARG A 15 1.54 -6.85 -32.08
CA ARG A 15 1.34 -5.43 -31.71
C ARG A 15 2.35 -4.97 -30.65
N ALA A 16 2.54 -5.77 -29.61
CA ALA A 16 3.52 -5.49 -28.57
C ALA A 16 4.95 -5.44 -29.11
N LYS A 17 5.34 -6.42 -29.93
CA LYS A 17 6.65 -6.49 -30.54
C LYS A 17 6.90 -5.27 -31.43
N ARG A 18 5.91 -4.81 -32.20
CA ARG A 18 6.03 -3.57 -32.99
C ARG A 18 6.33 -2.34 -32.13
N VAL A 19 5.70 -2.23 -30.96
CA VAL A 19 6.00 -1.12 -30.03
C VAL A 19 7.43 -1.23 -29.52
N VAL A 20 7.85 -2.41 -29.07
CA VAL A 20 9.23 -2.65 -28.61
C VAL A 20 10.25 -2.34 -29.72
N ASP A 21 10.03 -2.88 -30.91
CA ASP A 21 10.93 -2.70 -32.05
C ASP A 21 11.04 -1.23 -32.48
N TRP A 22 9.97 -0.44 -32.34
CA TRP A 22 9.98 0.99 -32.64
C TRP A 22 11.00 1.77 -31.79
N PHE A 23 11.32 1.30 -30.58
CA PHE A 23 12.31 1.92 -29.70
C PHE A 23 13.76 1.48 -29.97
N ILE A 24 13.99 0.49 -30.84
CA ILE A 24 15.35 0.05 -31.22
C ILE A 24 16.22 1.21 -31.73
N PRO A 25 15.79 2.01 -32.74
CA PRO A 25 16.63 3.12 -33.23
C PRO A 25 16.78 4.27 -32.23
N LEU A 26 16.00 4.27 -31.14
CA LEU A 26 16.07 5.29 -30.07
C LEU A 26 17.00 4.88 -28.92
N ASN A 27 17.65 3.72 -29.01
CA ASN A 27 18.55 3.25 -27.98
C ASN A 27 19.87 4.07 -27.98
N PRO A 28 20.18 4.80 -26.90
CA PRO A 28 21.39 5.62 -26.82
C PRO A 28 22.63 4.84 -26.35
N TYR A 29 22.49 3.55 -26.02
CA TYR A 29 23.57 2.72 -25.48
C TYR A 29 24.31 1.94 -26.58
N GLU A 30 25.59 1.63 -26.33
CA GLU A 30 26.41 0.83 -27.25
C GLU A 30 25.87 -0.60 -27.45
N THR A 31 25.15 -1.14 -26.46
CA THR A 31 24.54 -2.46 -26.55
C THR A 31 23.31 -2.39 -27.48
N PRO A 32 23.31 -3.12 -28.60
CA PRO A 32 22.21 -3.10 -29.55
C PRO A 32 20.94 -3.73 -28.97
N GLY A 33 19.77 -3.22 -29.36
CA GLY A 33 18.46 -3.73 -28.95
C GLY A 33 17.48 -2.62 -28.59
N SER A 34 16.26 -3.01 -28.20
CA SER A 34 15.25 -2.07 -27.70
C SER A 34 15.52 -1.72 -26.23
N ILE A 35 15.29 -0.47 -25.86
CA ILE A 35 15.29 -0.01 -24.46
C ILE A 35 14.06 -0.50 -23.66
N LEU A 36 13.03 -0.97 -24.37
CA LEU A 36 11.88 -1.67 -23.80
C LEU A 36 12.04 -3.18 -23.91
N LYS A 37 11.60 -3.92 -22.89
CA LYS A 37 11.62 -5.38 -22.84
C LYS A 37 10.22 -5.94 -22.60
N ILE A 38 9.90 -7.05 -23.27
CA ILE A 38 8.79 -7.93 -22.87
C ILE A 38 9.28 -8.76 -21.67
N GLU A 39 8.65 -8.57 -20.52
CA GLU A 39 9.06 -9.24 -19.28
C GLU A 39 8.98 -10.77 -19.39
N ASP A 40 9.88 -11.48 -18.71
CA ASP A 40 9.97 -12.95 -18.79
C ASP A 40 8.68 -13.64 -18.29
N ILE A 41 7.90 -12.98 -17.43
CA ILE A 41 6.59 -13.45 -16.97
C ILE A 41 5.53 -13.57 -18.07
N ASN A 42 5.77 -12.95 -19.25
CA ASN A 42 4.92 -13.09 -20.43
C ASN A 42 5.24 -14.34 -21.24
N PHE A 43 6.11 -15.21 -20.75
CA PHE A 43 6.39 -16.51 -21.33
C PHE A 43 6.01 -17.59 -20.33
N GLY A 44 5.66 -18.77 -20.83
CA GLY A 44 5.28 -19.90 -19.98
C GLY A 44 6.38 -20.24 -18.97
N ASN A 45 6.02 -20.63 -17.75
CA ASN A 45 7.00 -20.99 -16.70
C ASN A 45 7.86 -22.22 -17.09
N ARG A 46 7.45 -22.97 -18.14
CA ARG A 46 8.13 -24.16 -18.67
C ARG A 46 8.25 -24.17 -20.19
N SER A 47 7.77 -23.14 -20.89
CA SER A 47 7.86 -23.03 -22.33
C SER A 47 8.39 -21.65 -22.70
N SER A 48 9.22 -21.58 -23.74
CA SER A 48 9.61 -20.30 -24.35
C SER A 48 8.46 -19.66 -25.14
N GLU A 49 7.26 -20.21 -25.03
CA GLU A 49 6.06 -19.72 -25.71
C GLU A 49 5.51 -18.52 -24.99
N PHE A 50 5.08 -17.54 -25.77
CA PHE A 50 4.47 -16.32 -25.27
C PHE A 50 3.09 -16.64 -24.70
N GLU A 51 2.89 -16.29 -23.43
CA GLU A 51 1.66 -16.45 -22.70
C GLU A 51 1.17 -15.05 -22.24
N PRO A 52 0.19 -14.46 -22.93
CA PRO A 52 -0.34 -13.16 -22.54
C PRO A 52 -1.00 -13.22 -21.17
N LEU A 53 -0.86 -12.15 -20.40
CA LEU A 53 -1.39 -12.04 -19.05
C LEU A 53 -2.67 -11.21 -19.03
N PHE A 54 -3.59 -11.50 -18.12
CA PHE A 54 -4.55 -10.53 -17.64
C PHE A 54 -3.90 -9.59 -16.63
N ALA A 55 -4.39 -8.36 -16.54
CA ALA A 55 -3.98 -7.42 -15.51
C ALA A 55 -5.20 -6.87 -14.78
N TYR A 56 -5.13 -6.91 -13.46
CA TYR A 56 -6.05 -6.19 -12.58
C TYR A 56 -5.23 -5.10 -11.88
N ALA A 57 -5.57 -3.84 -12.13
CA ALA A 57 -4.86 -2.69 -11.58
C ALA A 57 -5.83 -1.84 -10.76
N ILE A 58 -5.53 -1.69 -9.47
CA ILE A 58 -6.18 -0.71 -8.59
C ILE A 58 -5.52 0.66 -8.82
N SER A 59 -4.19 0.67 -8.97
CA SER A 59 -3.43 1.86 -9.37
C SER A 59 -2.15 1.47 -10.09
N ALA A 60 -1.39 2.47 -10.57
CA ALA A 60 -0.11 2.26 -11.25
C ALA A 60 0.91 1.45 -10.42
N LYS A 61 0.81 1.47 -9.09
CA LYS A 61 1.68 0.70 -8.19
C LYS A 61 0.97 -0.45 -7.49
N ARG A 62 -0.34 -0.64 -7.64
CA ARG A 62 -1.11 -1.71 -7.00
C ARG A 62 -1.83 -2.52 -8.07
N TYR A 63 -1.18 -3.59 -8.51
CA TYR A 63 -1.69 -4.43 -9.58
C TYR A 63 -1.32 -5.89 -9.36
N SER A 64 -2.06 -6.77 -10.03
CA SER A 64 -1.73 -8.19 -10.19
C SER A 64 -1.83 -8.59 -11.66
N LEU A 65 -0.87 -9.39 -12.10
CA LEU A 65 -0.83 -10.02 -13.42
C LEU A 65 -1.07 -11.52 -13.24
N PHE A 66 -1.99 -12.08 -14.01
CA PHE A 66 -2.45 -13.45 -13.81
C PHE A 66 -2.93 -14.10 -15.11
N ASN A 67 -2.97 -15.43 -15.11
CA ASN A 67 -3.70 -16.24 -16.10
C ASN A 67 -4.95 -16.83 -15.44
N LEU A 68 -5.82 -17.45 -16.24
CA LEU A 68 -6.94 -18.24 -15.72
C LEU A 68 -6.64 -19.73 -15.96
N ASP A 69 -6.94 -20.57 -14.98
CA ASP A 69 -6.93 -22.02 -15.18
C ASP A 69 -8.19 -22.50 -15.94
N ALA A 70 -8.29 -23.81 -16.16
CA ALA A 70 -9.42 -24.43 -16.86
C ALA A 70 -10.77 -24.20 -16.14
N GLU A 71 -10.74 -23.97 -14.82
CA GLU A 71 -11.90 -23.66 -13.99
C GLU A 71 -12.13 -22.14 -13.82
N SER A 72 -11.47 -21.30 -14.63
CA SER A 72 -11.54 -19.83 -14.57
C SER A 72 -11.08 -19.23 -13.23
N ARG A 73 -10.21 -19.92 -12.49
CA ARG A 73 -9.58 -19.39 -11.27
C ARG A 73 -8.27 -18.68 -11.61
N PRO A 74 -7.91 -17.63 -10.85
CA PRO A 74 -6.70 -16.86 -11.14
C PRO A 74 -5.43 -17.63 -10.76
N ILE A 75 -4.50 -17.70 -11.71
CA ILE A 75 -3.11 -18.13 -11.51
C ILE A 75 -2.24 -16.87 -11.49
N ILE A 76 -1.84 -16.43 -10.30
CA ILE A 76 -1.05 -15.19 -10.15
C ILE A 76 0.38 -15.40 -10.67
N ARG A 77 0.78 -14.56 -11.62
CA ARG A 77 2.12 -14.55 -12.25
C ARG A 77 3.02 -13.45 -11.71
N LYS A 78 2.43 -12.34 -11.25
CA LYS A 78 3.11 -11.24 -10.57
C LYS A 78 2.08 -10.44 -9.77
N PHE A 79 2.48 -9.85 -8.65
CA PHE A 79 1.64 -8.91 -7.92
C PHE A 79 2.48 -7.85 -7.23
N SER A 80 1.87 -6.73 -6.90
CA SER A 80 2.53 -5.66 -6.17
C SER A 80 2.20 -5.71 -4.68
N ALA A 81 3.23 -5.71 -3.83
CA ALA A 81 3.12 -5.51 -2.39
C ALA A 81 3.10 -4.02 -1.97
N HIS A 82 3.06 -3.10 -2.94
CA HIS A 82 3.07 -1.67 -2.66
C HIS A 82 1.84 -1.26 -1.83
N GLY A 83 2.04 -0.48 -0.77
CA GLY A 83 0.98 -0.13 0.16
C GLY A 83 0.70 -1.19 1.23
N LEU A 84 1.21 -2.42 1.09
CA LEU A 84 1.08 -3.49 2.10
C LEU A 84 2.33 -3.65 2.98
N GLY A 85 3.49 -3.15 2.53
CA GLY A 85 4.77 -3.35 3.22
C GLY A 85 4.93 -2.66 4.58
N HIS A 86 4.01 -1.76 4.94
CA HIS A 86 3.98 -1.14 6.28
C HIS A 86 3.42 -2.08 7.35
N LEU A 87 2.72 -3.15 6.93
CA LEU A 87 2.17 -4.18 7.81
C LEU A 87 3.19 -5.30 8.04
N MET A 88 3.31 -5.74 9.28
CA MET A 88 3.95 -7.02 9.59
C MET A 88 3.10 -8.17 9.08
N GLU A 89 3.72 -9.33 8.86
CA GLU A 89 2.99 -10.52 8.41
C GLU A 89 1.98 -10.97 9.47
N PRO A 90 0.68 -11.09 9.13
CA PRO A 90 -0.32 -11.58 10.06
C PRO A 90 -0.14 -13.08 10.37
N TYR A 91 0.38 -13.85 9.42
CA TYR A 91 0.63 -15.28 9.51
C TYR A 91 1.81 -15.69 8.62
N PRO A 92 2.53 -16.77 8.97
CA PRO A 92 3.71 -17.22 8.23
C PRO A 92 3.36 -17.96 6.92
N GLU A 93 4.36 -18.19 6.07
CA GLU A 93 4.17 -18.86 4.76
C GLU A 93 3.71 -20.32 4.85
N ASN A 94 3.99 -21.01 5.97
CA ASN A 94 3.56 -22.38 6.23
C ASN A 94 2.15 -22.50 6.83
N ASP A 95 1.45 -21.38 7.02
CA ASP A 95 0.05 -21.32 7.46
C ASP A 95 -0.78 -20.52 6.42
N PRO A 96 -0.95 -21.07 5.20
CA PRO A 96 -1.60 -20.35 4.12
C PRO A 96 -3.11 -20.22 4.30
N ALA A 97 -3.71 -19.20 3.68
CA ALA A 97 -5.16 -19.07 3.61
C ALA A 97 -5.84 -20.31 2.97
N GLU A 98 -6.93 -20.76 3.59
CA GLU A 98 -7.68 -21.91 3.11
C GLU A 98 -8.31 -21.64 1.74
N GLY A 99 -8.19 -22.63 0.83
CA GLY A 99 -8.73 -22.53 -0.53
C GLY A 99 -7.91 -21.66 -1.48
N VAL A 100 -6.78 -21.11 -1.04
CA VAL A 100 -5.86 -20.38 -1.93
C VAL A 100 -4.78 -21.33 -2.49
N PRO A 101 -4.70 -21.51 -3.82
CA PRO A 101 -3.68 -22.35 -4.45
C PRO A 101 -2.26 -21.93 -4.10
N ASN A 102 -1.33 -22.88 -4.04
CA ASN A 102 0.08 -22.56 -3.84
C ASN A 102 0.64 -21.73 -5.00
N PRO A 103 1.51 -20.74 -4.70
CA PRO A 103 2.26 -20.02 -5.73
C PRO A 103 2.99 -20.95 -6.70
N LEU A 104 3.03 -20.60 -8.00
CA LEU A 104 3.72 -21.39 -9.04
C LEU A 104 5.24 -21.51 -8.82
N THR A 105 5.82 -20.56 -8.08
CA THR A 105 7.23 -20.50 -7.70
C THR A 105 7.32 -19.78 -6.36
N ASP A 106 8.54 -19.55 -5.88
CA ASP A 106 8.80 -18.73 -4.70
C ASP A 106 8.00 -17.41 -4.75
N VAL A 107 7.12 -17.21 -3.77
CA VAL A 107 6.21 -16.05 -3.71
C VAL A 107 6.94 -14.72 -3.71
N ARG A 108 8.19 -14.69 -3.24
CA ARG A 108 9.05 -13.50 -3.24
C ARG A 108 9.41 -13.07 -4.65
N LYS A 109 9.58 -14.02 -5.57
CA LYS A 109 9.81 -13.75 -6.99
C LYS A 109 8.55 -13.23 -7.70
N LEU A 110 7.37 -13.60 -7.19
CA LEU A 110 6.08 -13.10 -7.69
C LEU A 110 5.78 -11.67 -7.23
N GLY A 111 6.40 -11.20 -6.15
CA GLY A 111 6.37 -9.79 -5.75
C GLY A 111 6.10 -9.52 -4.28
N GLY A 112 6.05 -10.55 -3.42
CA GLY A 112 5.79 -10.33 -1.99
C GLY A 112 5.85 -11.59 -1.14
N LYS A 113 5.05 -11.60 -0.07
CA LYS A 113 4.98 -12.70 0.91
C LYS A 113 3.67 -13.48 0.73
N ARG A 114 3.59 -14.66 1.37
CA ARG A 114 2.41 -15.54 1.29
C ARG A 114 1.09 -14.82 1.57
N TRP A 115 0.97 -14.11 2.69
CA TRP A 115 -0.28 -13.45 3.05
C TRP A 115 -0.72 -12.38 2.03
N GLN A 116 0.23 -11.74 1.34
CA GLN A 116 -0.04 -10.74 0.30
C GLN A 116 -0.54 -11.41 -0.98
N TYR A 117 0.05 -12.57 -1.32
CA TYR A 117 -0.43 -13.42 -2.41
C TYR A 117 -1.87 -13.89 -2.13
N ASP A 118 -2.14 -14.37 -0.91
CA ASP A 118 -3.46 -14.83 -0.50
C ASP A 118 -4.51 -13.70 -0.55
N PHE A 119 -4.13 -12.50 -0.11
CA PHE A 119 -4.98 -11.33 -0.23
C PHE A 119 -5.26 -10.96 -1.70
N TRP A 120 -4.23 -10.92 -2.55
CA TRP A 120 -4.42 -10.66 -3.98
C TRP A 120 -5.29 -11.72 -4.66
N TYR A 121 -5.19 -12.98 -4.26
CA TYR A 121 -6.08 -14.03 -4.76
C TYR A 121 -7.54 -13.69 -4.47
N HIS A 122 -7.87 -13.28 -3.23
CA HIS A 122 -9.22 -12.86 -2.88
C HIS A 122 -9.68 -11.58 -3.58
N VAL A 123 -8.77 -10.63 -3.83
CA VAL A 123 -9.07 -9.44 -4.67
C VAL A 123 -9.45 -9.87 -6.09
N LEU A 124 -8.71 -10.79 -6.69
CA LEU A 124 -8.98 -11.27 -8.04
C LEU A 124 -10.27 -12.09 -8.12
N ILE A 125 -10.54 -12.95 -7.13
CA ILE A 125 -11.81 -13.69 -7.06
C ILE A 125 -13.00 -12.73 -7.01
N ALA A 126 -12.94 -11.69 -6.17
CA ALA A 126 -13.99 -10.69 -6.07
C ALA A 126 -14.17 -9.91 -7.39
N ALA A 127 -13.08 -9.57 -8.06
CA ALA A 127 -13.12 -8.89 -9.35
C ALA A 127 -13.70 -9.77 -10.47
N LEU A 128 -13.30 -11.03 -10.56
CA LEU A 128 -13.80 -12.00 -11.53
C LEU A 128 -15.28 -12.31 -11.32
N ALA A 129 -15.76 -12.27 -10.07
CA ALA A 129 -17.18 -12.39 -9.73
C ALA A 129 -18.00 -11.11 -10.01
N GLY A 130 -17.39 -10.03 -10.52
CA GLY A 130 -18.07 -8.76 -10.77
C GLY A 130 -18.36 -7.94 -9.51
N THR A 131 -17.73 -8.26 -8.39
CA THR A 131 -17.88 -7.56 -7.11
C THR A 131 -16.52 -7.06 -6.59
N PRO A 132 -15.75 -6.28 -7.37
CA PRO A 132 -14.38 -5.90 -7.02
C PRO A 132 -14.27 -5.14 -5.69
N ASN A 133 -15.32 -4.43 -5.28
CA ASN A 133 -15.40 -3.69 -4.02
C ASN A 133 -15.73 -4.57 -2.80
N LYS A 134 -16.07 -5.85 -2.98
CA LYS A 134 -16.47 -6.79 -1.91
C LYS A 134 -15.43 -7.90 -1.73
N VAL A 135 -14.21 -7.53 -1.34
CA VAL A 135 -13.14 -8.48 -1.07
C VAL A 135 -13.35 -9.15 0.28
N ARG A 136 -13.37 -10.48 0.29
CA ARG A 136 -13.43 -11.30 1.51
C ARG A 136 -12.18 -11.07 2.37
N ARG A 137 -12.33 -10.96 3.69
CA ARG A 137 -11.22 -10.69 4.64
C ARG A 137 -11.25 -11.54 5.91
N ASP A 138 -12.12 -12.56 5.94
CA ASP A 138 -12.28 -13.55 7.02
C ASP A 138 -11.70 -14.93 6.63
N TYR A 139 -10.90 -14.99 5.56
CA TYR A 139 -10.33 -16.21 4.99
C TYR A 139 -9.18 -16.83 5.79
N HIS A 140 -8.73 -16.15 6.85
CA HIS A 140 -7.68 -16.63 7.74
C HIS A 140 -7.90 -16.04 9.14
N PRO A 141 -7.86 -16.84 10.22
CA PRO A 141 -8.17 -16.37 11.58
C PRO A 141 -7.23 -15.24 12.04
N ALA A 142 -5.95 -15.29 11.66
CA ALA A 142 -5.00 -14.23 12.00
C ALA A 142 -5.37 -12.84 11.44
N LEU A 143 -6.29 -12.73 10.47
CA LEU A 143 -6.76 -11.43 10.00
C LEU A 143 -7.65 -10.69 11.01
N SER A 144 -8.24 -11.39 11.97
CA SER A 144 -8.99 -10.75 13.07
C SER A 144 -8.07 -10.23 14.19
N LEU A 145 -6.77 -10.56 14.16
CA LEU A 145 -5.81 -10.07 15.13
C LEU A 145 -5.40 -8.62 14.83
N PRO A 146 -4.89 -7.88 15.83
CA PRO A 146 -4.44 -6.50 15.65
C PRO A 146 -3.38 -6.35 14.56
N ALA A 147 -3.59 -5.40 13.65
CA ALA A 147 -2.64 -5.06 12.61
C ALA A 147 -1.40 -4.40 13.23
N LEU A 148 -0.22 -4.89 12.87
CA LEU A 148 1.05 -4.41 13.40
C LEU A 148 1.90 -3.73 12.33
N SER A 149 2.62 -2.68 12.71
CA SER A 149 3.73 -2.11 11.96
C SER A 149 5.04 -2.24 12.74
N ARG A 150 6.15 -2.48 12.02
CA ARG A 150 7.49 -2.55 12.62
C ARG A 150 8.25 -1.25 12.38
N TYR A 151 8.83 -0.72 13.45
CA TYR A 151 9.73 0.43 13.39
C TYR A 151 11.11 0.05 13.93
N GLY A 152 12.15 0.63 13.35
CA GLY A 152 13.49 0.60 13.94
C GLY A 152 13.69 1.80 14.85
N ALA A 153 14.33 1.59 16.00
CA ALA A 153 14.76 2.66 16.91
C ALA A 153 16.00 3.39 16.35
N THR A 154 15.86 3.98 15.16
CA THR A 154 16.96 4.58 14.38
C THR A 154 17.26 6.03 14.76
N SER A 155 16.39 6.67 15.55
CA SER A 155 16.58 8.03 16.04
C SER A 155 16.20 8.16 17.51
N PRO A 156 16.76 9.15 18.25
CA PRO A 156 16.32 9.45 19.60
C PRO A 156 14.82 9.75 19.71
N ALA A 157 14.20 10.31 18.66
CA ALA A 157 12.77 10.60 18.64
C ALA A 157 11.91 9.32 18.63
N ILE A 158 12.30 8.31 17.84
CA ILE A 158 11.61 7.02 17.82
C ILE A 158 11.90 6.25 19.11
N LEU A 159 13.15 6.24 19.58
CA LEU A 159 13.50 5.56 20.84
C LEU A 159 12.73 6.11 22.05
N ARG A 160 12.46 7.43 22.08
CA ARG A 160 11.63 8.07 23.13
C ARG A 160 10.21 7.50 23.23
N TRP A 161 9.67 6.85 22.20
CA TRP A 161 8.37 6.18 22.29
C TRP A 161 8.38 5.07 23.36
N MET A 162 9.54 4.50 23.65
CA MET A 162 9.73 3.47 24.67
C MET A 162 10.07 4.04 26.05
N LYS A 163 9.96 5.36 26.29
CA LYS A 163 10.32 5.99 27.58
C LYS A 163 9.63 5.30 28.76
N HIS A 164 8.31 5.15 28.70
CA HIS A 164 7.52 4.52 29.77
C HIS A 164 7.86 3.04 29.94
N PHE A 165 8.15 2.33 28.86
CA PHE A 165 8.61 0.95 28.95
C PHE A 165 10.00 0.82 29.57
N ASN A 166 10.90 1.78 29.32
CA ASN A 166 12.28 1.76 29.82
C ASN A 166 12.40 2.25 31.27
N ASP A 167 11.39 2.94 31.78
CA ASP A 167 11.41 3.50 33.12
C ASP A 167 11.59 2.42 34.20
N GLY A 168 12.46 2.69 35.17
CA GLY A 168 12.82 1.74 36.23
C GLY A 168 13.57 0.47 35.80
N LYS A 169 13.85 0.25 34.51
CA LYS A 169 14.58 -0.94 34.03
C LYS A 169 16.09 -0.75 33.99
N THR A 170 16.81 -1.83 34.27
CA THR A 170 18.25 -1.91 34.00
C THR A 170 18.54 -1.73 32.51
N TYR A 171 19.69 -1.16 32.17
CA TYR A 171 20.06 -0.90 30.78
C TYR A 171 19.98 -2.15 29.88
N SER A 172 20.27 -3.34 30.43
CA SER A 172 20.17 -4.60 29.69
C SER A 172 18.74 -4.94 29.26
N ALA A 173 17.73 -4.54 30.05
CA ALA A 173 16.31 -4.82 29.87
C ALA A 173 15.53 -3.70 29.13
N GLN A 174 16.20 -2.58 28.78
CA GLN A 174 15.60 -1.49 28.03
C GLN A 174 15.53 -1.78 26.52
N ALA A 175 14.58 -1.14 25.84
CA ALA A 175 14.64 -0.98 24.39
C ALA A 175 15.85 -0.09 24.04
N LYS A 176 16.65 -0.53 23.08
CA LYS A 176 17.96 0.07 22.74
C LYS A 176 17.94 0.71 21.36
N PRO A 177 18.84 1.69 21.10
CA PRO A 177 19.11 2.16 19.76
C PRO A 177 19.37 0.99 18.79
N PHE A 178 18.92 1.13 17.55
CA PHE A 178 19.03 0.11 16.50
C PHE A 178 18.26 -1.20 16.75
N GLY A 179 17.49 -1.29 17.84
CA GLY A 179 16.51 -2.34 18.05
C GLY A 179 15.23 -2.13 17.22
N PHE A 180 14.33 -3.11 17.27
CA PHE A 180 12.98 -2.98 16.71
C PHE A 180 11.95 -2.73 17.81
N LEU A 181 10.84 -2.12 17.41
CA LEU A 181 9.63 -1.94 18.21
C LEU A 181 8.41 -2.09 17.30
N VAL A 182 7.26 -2.38 17.90
CA VAL A 182 6.02 -2.67 17.19
C VAL A 182 4.98 -1.64 17.54
N ALA A 183 4.30 -1.12 16.52
CA ALA A 183 3.18 -0.21 16.68
C ALA A 183 1.92 -0.88 16.12
N PRO A 184 1.01 -1.33 17.00
CA PRO A 184 -0.35 -1.67 16.58
C PRO A 184 -1.04 -0.50 15.88
N ILE A 185 -1.97 -0.75 14.97
CA ILE A 185 -2.72 0.33 14.32
C ILE A 185 -3.92 0.70 15.19
N ALA A 186 -4.00 1.95 15.63
CA ALA A 186 -5.14 2.46 16.40
C ALA A 186 -6.37 2.73 15.51
N ARG A 187 -7.54 2.44 16.04
CA ARG A 187 -8.86 2.82 15.50
C ARG A 187 -9.02 4.35 15.60
N GLY A 188 -9.62 4.98 14.58
CA GLY A 188 -9.78 6.44 14.52
C GLY A 188 -8.49 7.22 14.23
N THR A 189 -7.46 6.58 13.67
CA THR A 189 -6.30 7.28 13.09
C THR A 189 -6.67 7.84 11.70
N ARG A 190 -6.11 9.01 11.38
CA ARG A 190 -6.45 9.88 10.23
C ARG A 190 -6.33 9.26 8.83
N LEU A 191 -5.85 8.02 8.72
CA LEU A 191 -6.02 7.18 7.52
C LEU A 191 -7.51 6.88 7.21
N ASP A 192 -8.43 7.26 8.11
CA ASP A 192 -9.91 7.26 7.94
C ASP A 192 -10.49 8.52 7.24
N GLN A 193 -9.72 9.44 6.66
CA GLN A 193 -10.30 10.61 5.94
C GLN A 193 -10.88 10.28 4.54
N THR A 194 -11.50 9.10 4.39
CA THR A 194 -12.57 8.88 3.38
C THR A 194 -13.95 8.73 4.02
N GLU A 195 -14.09 8.93 5.33
CA GLU A 195 -15.41 9.02 5.95
C GLU A 195 -16.11 10.33 5.56
N ILE A 196 -17.18 10.16 4.77
CA ILE A 196 -18.30 11.09 4.62
C ILE A 196 -18.68 11.57 6.01
N ILE A 197 -18.47 12.87 6.28
CA ILE A 197 -18.91 13.51 7.52
C ILE A 197 -20.45 13.46 7.52
N LEU A 198 -21.02 12.47 8.22
CA LEU A 198 -22.44 12.51 8.57
C LEU A 198 -22.61 13.53 9.70
N ASP A 199 -23.37 14.55 9.34
CA ASP A 199 -23.68 15.77 10.05
C ASP A 199 -24.23 15.48 11.48
N ASN A 200 -23.35 15.57 12.49
CA ASN A 200 -23.77 15.52 13.89
C ASN A 200 -24.03 16.96 14.38
N LYS A 201 -25.28 17.22 14.76
CA LYS A 201 -25.78 18.53 15.24
C LYS A 201 -24.78 19.23 16.19
N PRO A 202 -24.54 20.54 16.01
CA PRO A 202 -23.55 21.26 16.80
C PRO A 202 -24.02 21.41 18.25
N THR A 203 -23.35 20.73 19.18
CA THR A 203 -23.40 21.05 20.61
C THR A 203 -22.45 22.21 20.91
N ARG A 204 -22.91 23.15 21.73
CA ARG A 204 -22.20 24.41 22.04
C ARG A 204 -21.00 24.14 22.96
N GLY A 205 -19.79 24.31 22.44
CA GLY A 205 -18.52 24.13 23.17
C GLY A 205 -17.43 23.56 22.26
N ARG A 206 -16.14 23.77 22.58
CA ARG A 206 -15.04 23.07 21.87
C ARG A 206 -15.13 21.60 22.28
N PRO A 207 -15.38 20.65 21.35
CA PRO A 207 -15.41 19.24 21.71
C PRO A 207 -14.09 18.88 22.37
N ALA A 208 -14.15 18.12 23.47
CA ALA A 208 -12.95 17.53 24.04
C ALA A 208 -12.23 16.78 22.92
N LYS A 209 -10.96 17.10 22.69
CA LYS A 209 -10.20 16.51 21.58
C LYS A 209 -10.13 15.02 21.86
N SER A 210 -10.90 14.22 21.11
CA SER A 210 -10.86 12.76 21.19
C SER A 210 -9.40 12.34 21.05
N ARG A 211 -8.83 11.78 22.11
CA ARG A 211 -7.42 11.42 22.13
C ARG A 211 -7.28 10.09 21.39
N THR A 212 -6.93 10.15 20.11
CA THR A 212 -6.56 8.95 19.36
C THR A 212 -5.36 8.30 20.05
N PRO A 213 -5.46 7.03 20.45
CA PRO A 213 -4.35 6.34 21.11
C PRO A 213 -3.14 6.25 20.18
N LYS A 214 -1.94 6.31 20.76
CA LYS A 214 -0.65 6.18 20.07
C LYS A 214 0.04 4.90 20.55
N PRO A 215 -0.50 3.73 20.18
CA PRO A 215 -0.04 2.44 20.68
C PRO A 215 1.41 2.16 20.28
N ILE A 216 2.18 1.63 21.23
CA ILE A 216 3.51 1.09 21.00
C ILE A 216 3.76 -0.09 21.94
N ALA A 217 4.57 -1.04 21.48
CA ALA A 217 4.96 -2.22 22.22
C ALA A 217 6.44 -2.58 21.95
N PRO A 218 7.08 -3.32 22.87
CA PRO A 218 8.35 -3.98 22.58
C PRO A 218 8.24 -4.88 21.35
N PHE A 219 9.38 -5.19 20.72
CA PHE A 219 9.37 -6.08 19.56
C PHE A 219 8.80 -7.45 19.90
N GLU A 220 7.73 -7.81 19.20
CA GLU A 220 7.04 -9.07 19.29
C GLU A 220 6.48 -9.40 17.89
N ARG A 221 6.57 -10.66 17.48
CA ARG A 221 6.07 -11.07 16.16
C ARG A 221 4.62 -11.50 16.22
N ASP A 222 4.20 -12.09 17.34
CA ASP A 222 2.83 -12.51 17.55
C ASP A 222 1.91 -11.28 17.78
N PRO A 223 0.90 -11.07 16.93
CA PRO A 223 0.00 -9.92 17.06
C PRO A 223 -0.77 -9.84 18.38
N ALA A 224 -1.19 -10.97 18.94
CA ALA A 224 -1.94 -11.01 20.19
C ALA A 224 -1.03 -10.67 21.38
N ILE A 225 0.18 -11.23 21.43
CA ILE A 225 1.16 -10.92 22.47
C ILE A 225 1.59 -9.45 22.37
N ALA A 226 1.86 -8.95 21.17
CA ALA A 226 2.23 -7.55 20.94
C ALA A 226 1.14 -6.59 21.44
N ALA A 227 -0.12 -6.87 21.11
CA ALA A 227 -1.26 -6.07 21.55
C ALA A 227 -1.45 -6.10 23.08
N SER A 228 -1.28 -7.26 23.72
CA SER A 228 -1.36 -7.37 25.19
C SER A 228 -0.30 -6.56 25.94
N ARG A 229 0.82 -6.25 25.27
CA ARG A 229 1.94 -5.48 25.80
C ARG A 229 1.94 -4.02 25.32
N ALA A 230 0.93 -3.62 24.56
CA ALA A 230 0.85 -2.29 23.97
C ALA A 230 0.41 -1.24 25.00
N PHE A 231 1.07 -0.09 24.95
CA PHE A 231 0.76 1.08 25.77
C PHE A 231 0.75 2.35 24.91
N ASP A 232 0.07 3.39 25.37
CA ASP A 232 0.08 4.69 24.73
C ASP A 232 1.45 5.34 24.95
N ARG A 233 2.17 5.64 23.87
CA ARG A 233 3.54 6.19 23.96
C ARG A 233 3.62 7.56 24.65
N GLU A 234 2.51 8.27 24.82
CA GLU A 234 2.48 9.57 25.49
C GLU A 234 2.11 9.45 26.97
N SER A 235 1.02 8.74 27.31
CA SER A 235 0.58 8.61 28.70
C SER A 235 1.20 7.43 29.45
N GLY A 236 1.70 6.41 28.75
CA GLY A 236 2.19 5.17 29.37
C GLY A 236 1.08 4.16 29.74
N GLU A 237 -0.18 4.56 29.57
CA GLU A 237 -1.34 3.72 29.90
C GLU A 237 -1.50 2.53 28.95
N PRO A 238 -1.96 1.37 29.42
CA PRO A 238 -2.28 0.22 28.56
C PRO A 238 -3.33 0.57 27.49
N ILE A 239 -3.18 -0.01 26.30
CA ILE A 239 -4.16 0.14 25.21
C ILE A 239 -5.15 -1.03 25.23
N LYS A 240 -6.44 -0.74 25.11
CA LYS A 240 -7.46 -1.79 25.00
C LYS A 240 -7.47 -2.38 23.60
N LEU A 241 -7.73 -3.68 23.49
CA LEU A 241 -7.82 -4.36 22.21
C LEU A 241 -8.89 -3.75 21.28
N ALA A 242 -10.02 -3.29 21.84
CA ALA A 242 -11.09 -2.64 21.08
C ALA A 242 -10.65 -1.34 20.37
N ASP A 243 -9.60 -0.69 20.87
CA ASP A 243 -9.05 0.54 20.31
C ASP A 243 -8.07 0.27 19.15
N LEU A 244 -7.82 -0.99 18.81
CA LEU A 244 -6.92 -1.40 17.74
C LEU A 244 -7.69 -1.87 16.50
N LYS A 245 -7.15 -1.58 15.32
CA LYS A 245 -7.62 -2.14 14.04
C LYS A 245 -7.06 -3.55 13.90
N SER A 246 -7.90 -4.47 13.45
CA SER A 246 -7.47 -5.78 12.97
C SER A 246 -6.80 -5.67 11.59
N TYR A 247 -6.10 -6.72 11.17
CA TYR A 247 -5.60 -6.82 9.79
C TYR A 247 -6.71 -6.73 8.75
N ALA A 248 -7.87 -7.35 9.00
CA ALA A 248 -9.03 -7.25 8.11
C ALA A 248 -9.52 -5.80 7.95
N GLU A 249 -9.48 -5.00 9.02
CA GLU A 249 -9.83 -3.58 8.97
C GLU A 249 -8.74 -2.75 8.28
N ALA A 250 -7.46 -3.02 8.55
CA ALA A 250 -6.35 -2.33 7.90
C ALA A 250 -6.31 -2.55 6.37
N LEU A 251 -6.76 -3.72 5.91
CA LEU A 251 -6.84 -4.05 4.48
C LEU A 251 -8.12 -3.53 3.82
N ALA A 252 -9.04 -2.91 4.57
CA ALA A 252 -10.42 -2.80 4.15
C ALA A 252 -10.65 -1.93 2.89
N LEU A 253 -9.76 -0.97 2.65
CA LEU A 253 -9.85 0.00 1.56
C LEU A 253 -8.74 -0.18 0.52
N TYR A 254 -7.90 -1.22 0.65
CA TYR A 254 -6.76 -1.41 -0.24
C TYR A 254 -7.19 -1.58 -1.71
N HIS A 255 -8.26 -2.36 -1.95
CA HIS A 255 -8.78 -2.70 -3.28
C HIS A 255 -9.63 -1.62 -3.94
N VAL A 256 -9.97 -0.56 -3.20
CA VAL A 256 -10.74 0.61 -3.65
C VAL A 256 -9.97 1.91 -3.41
N SER A 257 -8.65 1.84 -3.32
CA SER A 257 -7.84 3.03 -3.08
C SER A 257 -7.81 3.93 -4.31
N SER A 258 -8.04 5.23 -4.10
CA SER A 258 -7.94 6.22 -5.16
C SER A 258 -6.50 6.45 -5.62
N GLU A 259 -6.35 7.03 -6.81
CA GLU A 259 -5.08 7.60 -7.27
C GLU A 259 -5.29 9.04 -7.73
N ASP A 260 -5.03 9.98 -6.81
CA ASP A 260 -5.28 11.42 -6.96
C ASP A 260 -4.59 12.08 -8.16
N LYS A 261 -3.61 11.40 -8.75
CA LYS A 261 -2.89 11.89 -9.94
C LYS A 261 -3.67 11.66 -11.24
N PHE A 262 -4.80 10.97 -11.19
CA PHE A 262 -5.59 10.64 -12.37
C PHE A 262 -7.07 10.99 -12.18
N GLU A 263 -7.74 11.32 -13.29
CA GLU A 263 -9.19 11.37 -13.42
C GLU A 263 -9.73 9.94 -13.56
N ASN A 264 -10.98 9.73 -13.18
CA ASN A 264 -11.64 8.41 -13.12
C ASN A 264 -10.89 7.38 -12.27
N ALA A 265 -10.29 7.84 -11.16
CA ALA A 265 -9.48 7.03 -10.25
C ALA A 265 -9.95 7.14 -8.79
N GLU A 266 -11.25 7.41 -8.59
CA GLU A 266 -11.90 7.39 -7.27
C GLU A 266 -12.28 5.94 -6.87
N PRO A 267 -12.63 5.67 -5.59
CA PRO A 267 -12.80 4.31 -5.06
C PRO A 267 -13.78 3.38 -5.80
N CYS A 268 -14.73 3.94 -6.55
CA CYS A 268 -15.74 3.19 -7.30
C CYS A 268 -15.59 3.30 -8.82
N ASP A 269 -14.57 4.00 -9.29
CA ASP A 269 -14.35 4.18 -10.72
C ASP A 269 -13.76 2.91 -11.34
N VAL A 270 -14.23 2.58 -12.53
CA VAL A 270 -13.73 1.45 -13.33
C VAL A 270 -13.58 1.92 -14.76
N GLY A 271 -12.42 1.68 -15.35
CA GLY A 271 -12.15 1.97 -16.75
C GLY A 271 -10.84 2.69 -16.96
N ARG A 272 -10.79 3.50 -18.01
CA ARG A 272 -9.60 4.24 -18.40
C ARG A 272 -9.42 5.45 -17.47
N THR A 273 -8.26 5.53 -16.84
CA THR A 273 -7.81 6.70 -16.09
C THR A 273 -7.06 7.65 -17.01
N GLU A 274 -7.17 8.96 -16.73
CA GLU A 274 -6.45 10.00 -17.48
C GLU A 274 -5.60 10.83 -16.54
N ARG A 275 -4.40 11.22 -16.96
CA ARG A 275 -3.49 11.96 -16.08
C ARG A 275 -4.06 13.35 -15.81
N ARG A 276 -4.26 13.71 -14.53
CA ARG A 276 -4.67 15.07 -14.17
C ARG A 276 -3.58 16.06 -14.60
N LEU A 277 -3.96 17.07 -15.38
CA LEU A 277 -3.09 18.19 -15.74
C LEU A 277 -3.14 19.23 -14.62
N LEU A 278 -2.01 19.45 -13.95
CA LEU A 278 -1.90 20.44 -12.90
C LEU A 278 -1.31 21.73 -13.47
N SER A 279 -1.97 22.86 -13.19
CA SER A 279 -1.40 24.20 -13.44
C SER A 279 -0.79 24.72 -12.14
N THR A 280 0.55 24.84 -12.13
CA THR A 280 1.27 25.31 -10.94
C THR A 280 1.13 26.81 -10.80
N ARG A 281 0.48 27.27 -9.73
CA ARG A 281 0.31 28.72 -9.44
C ARG A 281 1.50 29.34 -8.71
N SER A 282 2.15 28.56 -7.85
CA SER A 282 3.30 29.00 -7.05
C SER A 282 4.17 27.82 -6.63
N VAL A 283 5.44 28.07 -6.38
CA VAL A 283 6.36 27.12 -5.73
C VAL A 283 6.71 27.65 -4.34
N ARG A 284 6.58 26.80 -3.32
CA ARG A 284 7.02 27.08 -1.95
C ARG A 284 8.24 26.24 -1.61
N LEU A 285 9.31 26.88 -1.15
CA LEU A 285 10.51 26.19 -0.68
C LEU A 285 10.31 25.74 0.77
N ILE A 286 10.29 24.42 0.96
CA ILE A 286 10.04 23.75 2.25
C ILE A 286 11.32 23.15 2.88
N GLY A 287 12.49 23.35 2.26
CA GLY A 287 13.75 22.75 2.70
C GLY A 287 13.94 21.30 2.19
N LYS A 288 14.66 20.48 2.96
CA LYS A 288 14.98 19.09 2.59
C LYS A 288 13.84 18.13 2.97
N GLU A 289 13.33 17.39 1.97
CA GLU A 289 12.23 16.41 2.07
C GLU A 289 10.87 17.01 2.45
N ALA A 290 9.83 16.17 2.53
CA ALA A 290 8.47 16.55 2.94
C ALA A 290 8.33 16.77 4.46
N ASN A 291 9.43 16.90 5.21
CA ASN A 291 9.41 17.00 6.68
C ASN A 291 8.69 18.25 7.24
N ARG A 292 8.28 19.19 6.38
CA ARG A 292 7.77 20.53 6.77
C ARG A 292 6.45 20.93 6.10
N VAL A 293 5.77 19.97 5.50
CA VAL A 293 4.44 20.13 4.91
C VAL A 293 3.61 18.92 5.26
N ASP A 294 2.37 19.15 5.67
CA ASP A 294 1.44 18.05 5.88
C ASP A 294 0.95 17.45 4.54
N GLU A 295 0.10 16.43 4.61
CA GLU A 295 -0.45 15.73 3.44
C GLU A 295 -1.28 16.65 2.52
N THR A 296 -1.72 17.81 3.02
CA THR A 296 -2.44 18.83 2.24
C THR A 296 -1.51 19.87 1.60
N GLY A 297 -0.19 19.76 1.86
CA GLY A 297 0.80 20.76 1.47
C GLY A 297 0.75 22.02 2.33
N SER A 298 0.06 21.99 3.49
CA SER A 298 0.02 23.11 4.42
C SER A 298 1.35 23.19 5.18
N PRO A 299 1.94 24.38 5.32
CA PRO A 299 3.20 24.55 6.04
C PRO A 299 3.02 24.22 7.52
N ASP A 300 4.07 23.68 8.13
CA ASP A 300 4.12 23.47 9.58
C ASP A 300 3.78 24.79 10.33
N PRO A 301 2.78 24.81 11.21
CA PRO A 301 2.37 26.03 11.92
C PRO A 301 3.46 26.60 12.85
N VAL A 302 4.49 25.82 13.16
CA VAL A 302 5.58 26.20 14.06
C VAL A 302 6.76 26.84 13.30
N ILE A 303 6.92 26.56 11.99
CA ILE A 303 8.07 27.04 11.22
C ILE A 303 7.60 27.58 9.85
N PRO A 304 7.65 28.90 9.62
CA PRO A 304 7.17 29.50 8.37
C PRO A 304 7.99 29.02 7.15
N SER A 305 7.34 28.95 5.99
CA SER A 305 7.98 28.63 4.71
C SER A 305 9.14 29.57 4.40
N CYS A 306 10.24 29.04 3.86
CA CYS A 306 11.46 29.83 3.64
C CYS A 306 11.32 30.84 2.47
N ALA A 307 10.49 30.55 1.47
CA ALA A 307 10.17 31.47 0.37
C ALA A 307 8.95 30.98 -0.43
N GLU A 308 8.17 31.90 -0.99
CA GLU A 308 7.09 31.62 -1.96
C GLU A 308 7.36 32.38 -3.26
N TYR A 309 7.38 31.66 -4.38
CA TYR A 309 7.52 32.23 -5.72
C TYR A 309 6.19 32.07 -6.46
N LYS A 310 5.55 33.18 -6.82
CA LYS A 310 4.33 33.19 -7.61
C LYS A 310 4.68 33.28 -9.09
N PHE A 311 4.07 32.44 -9.91
CA PHE A 311 4.20 32.59 -11.36
C PHE A 311 3.29 33.74 -11.81
N ALA A 312 3.83 34.69 -12.56
CA ALA A 312 3.00 35.70 -13.20
C ALA A 312 2.07 34.99 -14.20
N ASN A 313 0.76 35.28 -14.15
CA ASN A 313 -0.16 34.87 -15.20
C ASN A 313 0.31 35.48 -16.52
N ARG A 314 1.08 34.73 -17.30
CA ARG A 314 1.18 35.00 -18.73
C ARG A 314 -0.14 34.51 -19.30
N GLY A 315 -1.07 35.43 -19.51
CA GLY A 315 -2.33 35.16 -20.18
C GLY A 315 -2.06 34.35 -21.43
N VAL A 316 -2.68 33.18 -21.53
CA VAL A 316 -2.72 32.42 -22.77
C VAL A 316 -3.59 33.28 -23.69
N ALA A 317 -2.96 33.97 -24.63
CA ALA A 317 -3.68 34.58 -25.74
C ALA A 317 -4.32 33.43 -26.53
N ALA A 318 -5.66 33.45 -26.61
CA ALA A 318 -6.44 32.54 -27.43
C ALA A 318 -6.16 32.77 -28.92
#